data_AF-A0A355C8P5-F1
#
_entry.id   AF-A0A355C8P5-F1
#
_cell.length_a   1.000
_cell.length_b   1.000
_cell.length_c   1.000
_cell.angle_alpha   90.00
_cell.angle_beta   90.00
_cell.angle_gamma   90.00
#
_symmetry.space_group_name_H-M   'P 1'
#
loop_
_entity.id
_entity.type
_entity.pdbx_description
1 polymer ?
#
loop_
_entity_poly.entity_id
_entity_poly.type
_entity_poly.pdbx_seq_one_letter_code
_entity_poly.pdbx_strand_id
1 'polypeptide(L)'
;VVVGDRVKMDINPDGTAYITEIEDRKNYIVRKASNLSKHSHILAANIDLALLCVTVRFPETTTVFIDRFLVTAEAYSVPVVLVFNKTDIYDSDDREYVDGLVHLYSTVGYTCIKTSVLTGEGMNEVRELVCGKITLLAGHSGVGKSSIVNTLQKDATQKVGKISDYHNKGMHTTTFSEMIELEKGGFVIDTPGIKGFGTIDMTT
;
A
#
# COMPACT_ATOMS: atom_id res chain seq x y z
N VAL A 1 13.33 -14.70 2.14
CA VAL A 1 13.50 -13.35 1.58
C VAL A 1 12.15 -12.86 1.11
N VAL A 2 11.77 -11.65 1.51
CA VAL A 2 10.58 -10.93 1.05
C VAL A 2 10.98 -9.55 0.55
N VAL A 3 10.06 -8.87 -0.12
CA VAL A 3 10.30 -7.51 -0.59
C VAL A 3 10.57 -6.57 0.60
N GLY A 4 11.61 -5.76 0.48
CA GLY A 4 12.09 -4.86 1.52
C GLY A 4 13.14 -5.47 2.46
N ASP A 5 13.42 -6.78 2.39
CA ASP A 5 14.56 -7.35 3.12
C ASP A 5 15.88 -6.69 2.68
N ARG A 6 16.70 -6.30 3.66
CA ARG A 6 18.07 -5.85 3.42
C ARG A 6 18.97 -7.07 3.41
N VAL A 7 19.77 -7.21 2.36
CA VAL A 7 20.56 -8.42 2.12
C VAL A 7 22.00 -8.09 1.79
N LYS A 8 22.93 -8.91 2.28
CA LYS A 8 24.29 -8.95 1.76
C LYS A 8 24.33 -9.90 0.58
N MET A 9 25.06 -9.51 -0.45
CA MET A 9 25.15 -10.28 -1.69
C MET A 9 26.60 -10.41 -2.11
N ASP A 10 26.98 -11.63 -2.49
CA ASP A 10 28.24 -11.89 -3.17
C ASP A 10 27.98 -11.91 -4.68
N ILE A 11 28.66 -11.02 -5.40
CA ILE A 11 28.49 -10.85 -6.85
C ILE A 11 29.51 -11.73 -7.56
N ASN A 12 29.02 -12.63 -8.42
CA ASN A 12 29.83 -13.49 -9.24
C ASN A 12 30.40 -12.73 -10.46
N PRO A 13 31.52 -13.20 -11.05
CA PRO A 13 32.10 -12.57 -12.24
C PRO A 13 31.18 -12.54 -13.47
N ASP A 14 30.18 -13.42 -13.54
CA ASP A 14 29.19 -13.48 -14.62
C ASP A 14 28.02 -12.49 -14.43
N GLY A 15 28.03 -11.70 -13.35
CA GLY A 15 27.00 -10.72 -13.03
C GLY A 15 25.80 -11.28 -12.24
N THR A 16 25.79 -12.58 -11.95
CA THR A 16 24.82 -13.15 -11.00
C THR A 16 25.24 -12.85 -9.55
N ALA A 17 24.32 -12.98 -8.59
CA ALA A 17 24.63 -12.76 -7.18
C ALA A 17 23.92 -13.77 -6.27
N TYR A 18 24.58 -14.14 -5.17
CA TYR A 18 24.02 -14.97 -4.12
C TYR A 18 23.74 -14.12 -2.88
N ILE A 19 22.55 -14.25 -2.31
CA ILE A 19 22.23 -13.67 -1.00
C ILE A 19 22.94 -14.51 0.06
N THR A 20 23.88 -13.90 0.78
CA THR A 20 24.67 -14.57 1.82
C THR A 20 24.09 -14.34 3.21
N GLU A 21 23.44 -13.20 3.43
CA GLU A 21 22.88 -12.81 4.72
C GLU A 21 21.62 -11.95 4.51
N ILE A 22 20.66 -12.10 5.43
CA ILE A 22 19.49 -11.21 5.54
C ILE A 22 19.62 -10.49 6.87
N GLU A 23 19.61 -9.16 6.84
CA GLU A 23 19.65 -8.36 8.06
C GLU A 23 18.35 -8.46 8.85
N ASP A 24 18.42 -8.16 10.16
CA ASP A 24 17.24 -8.11 11.01
C ASP A 24 16.22 -7.09 10.51
N ARG A 25 14.95 -7.51 10.52
CA ARG A 25 13.84 -6.64 10.10
C ARG A 25 13.48 -5.68 11.22
N LYS A 26 13.37 -4.40 10.91
CA LYS A 26 12.79 -3.43 11.86
C LYS A 26 11.28 -3.59 12.06
N ASN A 27 10.58 -4.08 11.03
CA ASN A 27 9.14 -4.35 11.02
C ASN A 27 8.75 -5.17 9.77
N TYR A 28 7.50 -5.63 9.72
CA TYR A 28 6.94 -6.33 8.56
C TYR A 28 5.40 -6.37 8.60
N ILE A 29 4.75 -6.56 7.46
CA ILE A 29 3.29 -6.81 7.40
C ILE A 29 3.02 -8.25 7.01
N VAL A 30 2.10 -8.91 7.71
CA VAL A 30 1.65 -10.27 7.41
C VAL A 30 0.26 -10.29 6.80
N ARG A 31 0.02 -11.31 5.98
CA ARG A 31 -1.29 -11.70 5.47
C ARG A 31 -1.59 -13.13 5.87
N LYS A 32 -2.78 -13.35 6.44
CA LYS A 32 -3.30 -14.70 6.67
C LYS A 32 -3.70 -15.32 5.33
N ALA A 33 -3.24 -16.53 5.03
CA ALA A 33 -3.69 -17.26 3.83
C ALA A 33 -5.20 -17.51 3.91
N SER A 34 -5.89 -17.41 2.77
CA SER A 34 -7.35 -17.65 2.68
C SER A 34 -7.73 -19.14 2.72
N ASN A 35 -6.75 -20.03 2.56
CA ASN A 35 -6.93 -21.47 2.67
C ASN A 35 -6.45 -21.93 4.05
N LEU A 36 -7.00 -23.03 4.56
CA LEU A 36 -6.82 -23.61 5.91
C LEU A 36 -5.37 -23.83 6.42
N SER A 37 -4.34 -23.35 5.74
CA SER A 37 -3.00 -23.28 6.31
C SER A 37 -2.92 -22.19 7.38
N LYS A 38 -2.48 -22.58 8.58
CA LYS A 38 -2.13 -21.67 9.69
C LYS A 38 -0.91 -20.77 9.38
N HIS A 39 -0.46 -20.71 8.13
CA HIS A 39 0.75 -20.01 7.74
C HIS A 39 0.43 -18.56 7.38
N SER A 40 0.91 -17.63 8.21
CA SER A 40 1.00 -16.21 7.88
C SER A 40 2.09 -16.00 6.84
N HIS A 41 1.77 -15.31 5.74
CA HIS A 41 2.75 -14.93 4.73
C HIS A 41 3.17 -13.48 4.99
N ILE A 42 4.47 -13.24 5.10
CA ILE A 42 4.99 -11.86 5.19
C ILE A 42 4.91 -11.24 3.79
N LEU A 43 4.18 -10.13 3.68
CA LEU A 43 3.99 -9.41 2.42
C LEU A 43 5.18 -8.52 2.08
N ALA A 44 5.72 -7.83 3.09
CA ALA A 44 6.78 -6.85 2.97
C ALA A 44 7.46 -6.62 4.33
N ALA A 45 8.72 -6.19 4.31
CA ALA A 45 9.53 -5.90 5.48
C ALA A 45 10.22 -4.53 5.38
N ASN A 46 10.73 -4.03 6.50
CA ASN A 46 11.48 -2.76 6.60
C ASN A 46 10.73 -1.55 6.04
N ILE A 47 9.43 -1.51 6.31
CA ILE A 47 8.50 -0.49 5.85
C ILE A 47 8.67 0.77 6.72
N ASP A 48 8.82 1.93 6.09
CA ASP A 48 8.83 3.23 6.78
C ASP A 48 7.41 3.76 7.01
N LEU A 49 6.50 3.47 6.08
CA LEU A 49 5.13 3.98 6.06
C LEU A 49 4.22 3.02 5.30
N ALA A 50 2.98 2.83 5.76
CA ALA A 50 1.91 2.25 4.98
C ALA A 50 0.88 3.32 4.61
N LEU A 51 0.54 3.41 3.32
CA LEU A 51 -0.62 4.17 2.85
C LEU A 51 -1.79 3.20 2.68
N LEU A 52 -2.81 3.33 3.52
CA LEU A 52 -4.05 2.60 3.35
C LEU A 52 -4.99 3.43 2.47
N CYS A 53 -5.14 3.02 1.20
CA CYS A 53 -6.11 3.63 0.31
C CYS A 53 -7.54 3.20 0.64
N VAL A 54 -8.37 4.18 0.94
CA VAL A 54 -9.76 4.06 1.36
C VAL A 54 -10.64 4.74 0.32
N THR A 55 -11.76 4.12 -0.03
CA THR A 55 -12.84 4.74 -0.80
C THR A 55 -14.16 4.43 -0.11
N VAL A 56 -15.06 5.41 -0.01
CA VAL A 56 -16.41 5.19 0.55
C VAL A 56 -17.39 4.63 -0.48
N ARG A 57 -17.04 4.73 -1.76
CA ARG A 57 -17.82 4.20 -2.89
C ARG A 57 -16.90 3.70 -4.00
N PHE A 58 -17.30 2.63 -4.69
CA PHE A 58 -16.67 2.07 -5.89
C PHE A 58 -15.16 1.72 -5.79
N PRO A 59 -14.77 0.70 -5.01
CA PRO A 59 -15.58 -0.06 -4.04
C PRO A 59 -15.67 0.66 -2.68
N GLU A 60 -16.53 0.19 -1.79
CA GLU A 60 -16.50 0.63 -0.40
C GLU A 60 -15.35 -0.06 0.37
N THR A 61 -14.68 0.70 1.23
CA THR A 61 -13.75 0.19 2.23
C THR A 61 -14.40 0.36 3.61
N THR A 62 -14.79 -0.76 4.21
CA THR A 62 -15.52 -0.72 5.49
C THR A 62 -14.59 -0.32 6.63
N THR A 63 -15.15 0.33 7.67
CA THR A 63 -14.40 0.66 8.90
C THR A 63 -13.79 -0.57 9.55
N VAL A 64 -14.50 -1.70 9.54
CA VAL A 64 -13.97 -3.00 10.02
C VAL A 64 -12.69 -3.40 9.29
N PHE A 65 -12.57 -3.14 7.99
CA PHE A 65 -11.33 -3.41 7.25
C PHE A 65 -10.23 -2.42 7.64
N ILE A 66 -10.55 -1.13 7.77
CA ILE A 66 -9.62 -0.09 8.20
C ILE A 66 -9.05 -0.43 9.58
N ASP A 67 -9.91 -0.66 10.57
CA ASP A 67 -9.52 -0.97 11.96
C ASP A 67 -8.64 -2.23 12.02
N ARG A 68 -9.00 -3.27 11.28
CA ARG A 68 -8.19 -4.50 11.23
C ARG A 68 -6.81 -4.28 10.62
N PHE A 69 -6.72 -3.43 9.61
CA PHE A 69 -5.43 -3.06 9.03
C PHE A 69 -4.60 -2.28 10.03
N LEU A 70 -5.19 -1.26 10.67
CA LEU A 70 -4.52 -0.43 11.67
C LEU A 70 -3.99 -1.27 12.82
N VAL A 71 -4.82 -2.15 13.41
CA VAL A 71 -4.38 -3.08 14.47
C VAL A 71 -3.22 -3.96 14.02
N THR A 72 -3.26 -4.47 12.79
CA THR A 72 -2.17 -5.30 12.26
C THR A 72 -0.90 -4.48 12.09
N ALA A 73 -0.99 -3.27 11.54
CA ALA A 73 0.15 -2.41 11.31
C ALA A 73 0.80 -1.97 12.63
N GLU A 74 0.00 -1.60 13.64
CA GLU A 74 0.47 -1.26 14.98
C GLU A 74 1.17 -2.44 15.66
N ALA A 75 0.59 -3.64 15.59
CA ALA A 75 1.19 -4.85 16.17
C ALA A 75 2.59 -5.17 15.62
N TYR A 76 2.88 -4.71 14.40
CA TYR A 76 4.20 -4.85 13.78
C TYR A 76 4.97 -3.55 13.64
N SER A 77 4.59 -2.47 14.35
CA SER A 77 5.31 -1.19 14.33
C SER A 77 5.48 -0.59 12.93
N VAL A 78 4.41 -0.62 12.13
CA VAL A 78 4.35 0.00 10.80
C VAL A 78 3.44 1.24 10.88
N PRO A 79 4.01 2.46 10.75
CA PRO A 79 3.20 3.69 10.73
C PRO A 79 2.20 3.69 9.58
N VAL A 80 0.98 4.18 9.80
CA VAL A 80 -0.08 4.22 8.78
C VAL A 80 -0.59 5.64 8.54
N VAL A 81 -0.82 5.98 7.27
CA VAL A 81 -1.60 7.14 6.84
C VAL A 81 -2.81 6.64 6.04
N LEU A 82 -3.99 7.16 6.36
CA LEU A 82 -5.22 6.88 5.64
C LEU A 82 -5.35 7.82 4.43
N VAL A 83 -5.55 7.25 3.23
CA VAL A 83 -5.68 8.01 1.99
C VAL A 83 -7.09 7.81 1.43
N PHE A 84 -7.99 8.76 1.69
CA PHE A 84 -9.36 8.78 1.19
C PHE A 84 -9.38 9.25 -0.26
N ASN A 85 -9.33 8.30 -1.18
CA ASN A 85 -9.12 8.56 -2.60
C ASN A 85 -10.42 8.71 -3.38
N LYS A 86 -10.32 9.24 -4.61
CA LYS A 86 -11.44 9.46 -5.55
C LYS A 86 -12.47 10.47 -5.04
N THR A 87 -12.03 11.53 -4.36
CA THR A 87 -12.93 12.60 -3.88
C THR A 87 -13.71 13.28 -5.01
N ASP A 88 -13.23 13.18 -6.25
CA ASP A 88 -13.85 13.73 -7.45
C ASP A 88 -15.22 13.11 -7.81
N ILE A 89 -15.51 11.88 -7.37
CA ILE A 89 -16.77 11.19 -7.71
C ILE A 89 -17.82 11.23 -6.59
N TYR A 90 -17.52 11.91 -5.48
CA TYR A 90 -18.37 11.95 -4.29
C TYR A 90 -19.38 13.09 -4.34
N ASP A 91 -20.65 12.73 -4.08
CA ASP A 91 -21.76 13.66 -3.86
C ASP A 91 -21.66 14.34 -2.48
N SER A 92 -22.67 15.14 -2.12
CA SER A 92 -22.67 15.85 -0.81
C SER A 92 -22.62 14.88 0.37
N ASP A 93 -23.37 13.80 0.28
CA ASP A 93 -23.57 12.86 1.38
C ASP A 93 -22.32 11.98 1.55
N ASP A 94 -21.71 11.56 0.44
CA ASP A 94 -20.40 10.88 0.44
C ASP A 94 -19.32 11.76 1.07
N ARG A 95 -19.29 13.06 0.75
CA ARG A 95 -18.28 13.99 1.29
C ARG A 95 -18.45 14.19 2.79
N GLU A 96 -19.68 14.38 3.25
CA GLU A 96 -19.98 14.47 4.68
C GLU A 96 -19.56 13.18 5.41
N TYR A 97 -19.83 12.01 4.82
CA TYR A 97 -19.40 10.74 5.40
C TYR A 97 -17.87 10.59 5.44
N VAL A 98 -17.17 10.97 4.38
CA VAL A 98 -15.69 11.01 4.36
C VAL A 98 -15.16 11.94 5.44
N ASP A 99 -15.71 13.14 5.59
CA ASP A 99 -15.28 14.10 6.61
C ASP A 99 -15.51 13.55 8.03
N GLY A 100 -16.62 12.84 8.26
CA GLY A 100 -16.89 12.11 9.50
C GLY A 100 -15.84 11.04 9.79
N LEU A 101 -15.46 10.23 8.79
CA LEU A 101 -14.40 9.22 8.94
C LEU A 101 -13.04 9.86 9.19
N VAL A 102 -12.68 10.92 8.45
CA VAL A 102 -11.44 11.68 8.65
C VAL A 102 -11.38 12.21 10.07
N HIS A 103 -12.47 12.79 10.57
CA HIS A 103 -12.54 13.30 11.94
C HIS A 103 -12.34 12.18 12.98
N LEU A 104 -13.01 11.04 12.80
CA LEU A 104 -12.90 9.88 13.68
C LEU A 104 -11.44 9.40 13.79
N TYR A 105 -10.80 9.10 12.66
CA TYR A 105 -9.44 8.54 12.65
C TYR A 105 -8.38 9.55 13.06
N SER A 106 -8.57 10.83 12.72
CA SER A 106 -7.66 11.90 13.18
C SER A 106 -7.72 12.10 14.69
N THR A 107 -8.90 11.97 15.30
CA THR A 107 -9.07 12.12 16.76
C THR A 107 -8.37 11.01 17.55
N VAL A 108 -8.23 9.82 16.96
CA VAL A 108 -7.47 8.70 17.56
C VAL A 108 -5.99 8.70 17.15
N GLY A 109 -5.53 9.71 16.41
CA GLY A 109 -4.10 9.95 16.15
C GLY A 109 -3.59 9.56 14.76
N TYR A 110 -4.45 9.12 13.83
CA TYR A 110 -4.03 8.78 12.47
C TYR A 110 -4.10 9.98 11.51
N THR A 111 -3.03 10.21 10.77
CA THR A 111 -3.04 11.16 9.66
C THR A 111 -3.96 10.67 8.55
N CYS A 112 -4.85 11.54 8.09
CA CYS A 112 -5.78 11.28 6.99
C CYS A 112 -5.56 12.31 5.89
N ILE A 113 -5.56 11.86 4.63
CA ILE A 113 -5.42 12.71 3.44
C ILE A 113 -6.57 12.40 2.49
N LYS A 114 -7.26 13.44 2.04
CA LYS A 114 -8.24 13.37 0.96
C LYS A 114 -7.53 13.53 -0.38
N THR A 115 -7.75 12.62 -1.32
CA THR A 115 -7.05 12.65 -2.61
C THR A 115 -7.97 12.39 -3.80
N SER A 116 -7.59 12.97 -4.93
CA SER A 116 -8.12 12.60 -6.23
C SER A 116 -6.98 12.62 -7.24
N VAL A 117 -6.68 11.45 -7.81
CA VAL A 117 -5.69 11.35 -8.89
C VAL A 117 -6.15 12.12 -10.13
N LEU A 118 -7.47 12.17 -10.37
CA LEU A 118 -8.03 12.85 -11.54
C LEU A 118 -7.84 14.37 -11.47
N THR A 119 -8.08 14.96 -10.30
CA THR A 119 -8.00 16.42 -10.11
C THR A 119 -6.64 16.88 -9.59
N GLY A 120 -5.84 15.96 -9.04
CA GLY A 120 -4.56 16.26 -8.38
C GLY A 120 -4.68 16.64 -6.90
N GLU A 121 -5.90 16.71 -6.34
CA GLU A 121 -6.14 17.02 -4.93
C GLU A 121 -5.34 16.06 -4.02
N GLY A 122 -4.65 16.61 -3.01
CA GLY A 122 -3.90 15.85 -1.99
C GLY A 122 -2.66 15.10 -2.50
N MET A 123 -2.42 15.03 -3.82
CA MET A 123 -1.33 14.24 -4.39
C MET A 123 0.06 14.82 -4.09
N ASN A 124 0.16 16.13 -3.85
CA ASN A 124 1.41 16.73 -3.40
C ASN A 124 1.78 16.31 -1.96
N GLU A 125 0.80 16.29 -1.06
CA GLU A 125 1.00 15.82 0.32
C GLU A 125 1.41 14.34 0.34
N VAL A 126 0.75 13.49 -0.48
CA VAL A 126 1.16 12.09 -0.65
C VAL A 126 2.61 12.00 -1.14
N ARG A 127 3.00 12.79 -2.15
CA ARG A 127 4.36 12.77 -2.71
C ARG A 127 5.41 13.18 -1.67
N GLU A 128 5.13 14.18 -0.85
CA GLU A 128 6.02 14.60 0.22
C GLU A 128 6.14 13.53 1.32
N LEU A 129 5.03 12.88 1.68
CA LEU A 129 5.02 11.84 2.70
C LEU A 129 5.87 10.63 2.33
N VAL A 130 5.85 10.20 1.07
CA VAL A 130 6.55 8.98 0.60
C VAL A 130 8.00 9.23 0.19
N CYS A 131 8.40 10.50 0.05
CA CYS A 131 9.72 10.90 -0.40
C CYS A 131 10.81 10.30 0.50
N GLY A 132 11.74 9.55 -0.10
CA GLY A 132 12.87 8.92 0.60
C GLY A 132 12.49 7.75 1.52
N LYS A 133 11.25 7.25 1.46
CA LYS A 133 10.75 6.17 2.32
C LYS A 133 10.43 4.89 1.54
N ILE A 134 10.53 3.74 2.20
CA ILE A 134 9.94 2.48 1.76
C ILE A 134 8.48 2.46 2.20
N THR A 135 7.58 2.69 1.25
CA THR A 135 6.15 2.85 1.49
C THR A 135 5.36 1.63 1.03
N LEU A 136 4.62 0.98 1.91
CA LEU A 136 3.65 -0.05 1.53
C LEU A 136 2.35 0.59 1.06
N LEU A 137 1.85 0.19 -0.11
CA LEU A 137 0.52 0.59 -0.57
C LEU A 137 -0.51 -0.52 -0.34
N ALA A 138 -1.56 -0.23 0.42
CA ALA A 138 -2.57 -1.20 0.84
C ALA A 138 -3.99 -0.71 0.53
N GLY A 139 -4.94 -1.65 0.44
CA GLY A 139 -6.36 -1.36 0.18
C GLY A 139 -6.99 -2.32 -0.84
N HIS A 140 -8.31 -2.27 -0.97
CA HIS A 140 -9.06 -3.16 -1.86
C HIS A 140 -8.69 -2.98 -3.35
N SER A 141 -9.05 -3.97 -4.17
CA SER A 141 -8.93 -3.80 -5.62
C SER A 141 -9.85 -2.66 -6.08
N GLY A 142 -9.37 -1.77 -6.95
CA GLY A 142 -10.18 -0.68 -7.49
C GLY A 142 -10.19 0.62 -6.68
N VAL A 143 -9.61 0.69 -5.47
CA VAL A 143 -9.54 1.94 -4.67
C VAL A 143 -8.59 3.02 -5.24
N GLY A 144 -7.86 2.70 -6.32
CA GLY A 144 -6.97 3.64 -7.03
C GLY A 144 -5.49 3.56 -6.65
N LYS A 145 -5.05 2.48 -5.99
CA LYS A 145 -3.63 2.23 -5.66
C LYS A 145 -2.70 2.42 -6.86
N SER A 146 -2.92 1.67 -7.94
CA SER A 146 -2.07 1.72 -9.14
C SER A 146 -2.08 3.11 -9.79
N SER A 147 -3.21 3.82 -9.75
CA SER A 147 -3.31 5.21 -10.22
C SER A 147 -2.42 6.14 -9.39
N ILE A 148 -2.42 6.01 -8.07
CA ILE A 148 -1.52 6.77 -7.17
C ILE A 148 -0.06 6.43 -7.49
N VAL A 149 0.31 5.15 -7.57
CA VAL A 149 1.69 4.73 -7.90
C VAL A 149 2.18 5.37 -9.20
N ASN A 150 1.36 5.35 -10.25
CA ASN A 150 1.72 5.92 -11.55
C ASN A 150 2.04 7.42 -11.46
N THR A 151 1.37 8.17 -10.57
CA THR A 151 1.65 9.61 -10.38
C THR A 151 2.90 9.92 -9.54
N LEU A 152 3.45 8.92 -8.87
CA LEU A 152 4.64 9.03 -8.02
C LEU A 152 5.91 8.51 -8.71
N GLN A 153 5.75 7.76 -9.81
CA GLN A 153 6.85 7.22 -10.60
C GLN A 153 7.57 8.30 -11.42
N LYS A 154 8.90 8.13 -11.54
CA LYS A 154 9.81 9.01 -12.28
C LYS A 154 9.49 9.16 -13.77
N ASP A 155 8.95 8.12 -14.42
CA ASP A 155 8.70 8.05 -15.86
C ASP A 155 7.20 7.92 -16.19
N ALA A 156 6.35 8.72 -15.54
CA ALA A 156 4.88 8.68 -15.71
C ALA A 156 4.42 8.88 -17.18
N THR A 157 5.24 9.47 -18.03
CA THR A 157 4.93 9.85 -19.42
C THR A 157 4.92 8.71 -20.45
N GLN A 158 5.43 7.51 -20.14
CA GLN A 158 5.49 6.40 -21.13
C GLN A 158 4.47 5.26 -20.95
N LYS A 159 3.66 5.25 -19.88
CA LYS A 159 2.82 4.08 -19.58
C LYS A 159 1.31 4.28 -19.74
N VAL A 160 0.81 5.49 -20.01
CA VAL A 160 -0.63 5.69 -20.26
C VAL A 160 -1.10 4.83 -21.45
N GLY A 161 -0.25 4.61 -22.47
CA GLY A 161 -0.56 3.76 -23.63
C GLY A 161 -0.27 2.26 -23.46
N LYS A 162 0.45 1.82 -22.41
CA LYS A 162 0.72 0.39 -22.16
C LYS A 162 -0.14 -0.19 -21.03
N ILE A 163 -0.63 0.63 -20.11
CA ILE A 163 -1.45 0.18 -18.98
C ILE A 163 -2.88 -0.14 -19.43
N SER A 164 -3.43 0.56 -20.45
CA SER A 164 -4.74 0.20 -21.02
C SER A 164 -4.73 -1.19 -21.64
N ASP A 165 -3.63 -1.60 -22.29
CA ASP A 165 -3.50 -2.92 -22.90
C ASP A 165 -3.05 -4.02 -21.92
N TYR A 166 -2.37 -3.65 -20.83
CA TYR A 166 -1.96 -4.61 -19.80
C TYR A 166 -3.09 -4.98 -18.82
N HIS A 167 -4.08 -4.09 -18.63
CA HIS A 167 -5.22 -4.34 -17.74
C HIS A 167 -6.51 -4.80 -18.45
N ASN A 168 -6.60 -4.72 -19.78
CA ASN A 168 -7.77 -5.20 -20.54
C ASN A 168 -7.76 -6.70 -20.86
N LYS A 169 -6.72 -7.44 -20.46
CA LYS A 169 -6.82 -8.89 -20.28
C LYS A 169 -7.04 -9.17 -18.82
N GLY A 170 -8.33 -9.26 -18.46
CA GLY A 170 -8.74 -9.84 -17.18
C GLY A 170 -7.99 -11.15 -16.92
N MET A 171 -7.68 -11.40 -15.65
CA MET A 171 -7.02 -12.60 -15.12
C MET A 171 -5.49 -12.56 -14.92
N HIS A 172 -4.90 -11.41 -14.60
CA HIS A 172 -3.60 -11.37 -13.92
C HIS A 172 -3.64 -10.53 -12.65
N THR A 173 -3.94 -11.22 -11.55
CA THR A 173 -3.70 -10.79 -10.17
C THR A 173 -2.19 -10.60 -9.98
N THR A 174 -1.72 -9.45 -9.51
CA THR A 174 -0.31 -9.21 -9.14
C THR A 174 0.14 -10.26 -8.11
N THR A 175 0.75 -11.38 -8.50
CA THR A 175 1.01 -12.50 -7.58
C THR A 175 2.19 -12.26 -6.64
N PHE A 176 3.07 -11.31 -6.98
CA PHE A 176 4.26 -10.96 -6.20
C PHE A 176 4.28 -9.46 -5.95
N SER A 177 4.65 -9.06 -4.73
CA SER A 177 4.88 -7.66 -4.41
C SER A 177 6.13 -7.18 -5.16
N GLU A 178 6.15 -5.95 -5.65
CA GLU A 178 7.30 -5.33 -6.32
C GLU A 178 7.65 -3.99 -5.65
N MET A 179 8.95 -3.63 -5.64
CA MET A 179 9.41 -2.30 -5.24
C MET A 179 9.59 -1.42 -6.46
N ILE A 180 8.91 -0.28 -6.43
CA ILE A 180 8.90 0.71 -7.49
C ILE A 180 9.64 1.95 -6.99
N GLU A 181 10.69 2.35 -7.68
CA GLU A 181 11.43 3.56 -7.36
C GLU A 181 10.61 4.83 -7.67
N LEU A 182 10.65 5.79 -6.76
CA LEU A 182 9.91 7.05 -6.88
C LEU A 182 10.77 8.17 -7.46
N GLU A 183 10.12 9.15 -8.11
CA GLU A 183 10.81 10.29 -8.75
C GLU A 183 11.70 11.07 -7.77
N LYS A 184 11.18 11.35 -6.57
CA LYS A 184 11.88 12.10 -5.51
C LYS A 184 12.67 11.19 -4.54
N GLY A 185 12.94 9.95 -4.94
CA GLY A 185 13.61 8.95 -4.11
C GLY A 185 12.67 8.24 -3.15
N GLY A 186 13.13 7.09 -2.64
CA GLY A 186 12.29 6.14 -1.92
C GLY A 186 11.65 5.11 -2.85
N PHE A 187 10.84 4.24 -2.27
CA PHE A 187 10.23 3.11 -2.96
C PHE A 187 8.78 2.92 -2.54
N VAL A 188 7.92 2.53 -3.46
CA VAL A 188 6.59 2.00 -3.14
C VAL A 188 6.59 0.49 -3.35
N ILE A 189 6.13 -0.24 -2.34
CA ILE A 189 5.80 -1.65 -2.44
C ILE A 189 4.34 -1.77 -2.86
N ASP A 190 4.08 -2.15 -4.11
CA ASP A 190 2.72 -2.45 -4.57
C ASP A 190 2.38 -3.90 -4.20
N THR A 191 1.24 -4.09 -3.53
CA THR A 191 0.75 -5.41 -3.16
C THR A 191 -0.55 -5.71 -3.91
N PRO A 192 -0.79 -6.95 -4.37
CA PRO A 192 -2.11 -7.34 -4.86
C PRO A 192 -3.20 -6.94 -3.88
N GLY A 193 -4.30 -6.38 -4.40
CA GLY A 193 -5.42 -5.89 -3.60
C GLY A 193 -5.79 -6.86 -2.48
N ILE A 194 -5.72 -6.37 -1.25
CA ILE A 194 -5.89 -7.22 -0.06
C ILE A 194 -7.39 -7.38 0.15
N LYS A 195 -7.87 -8.62 0.02
CA LYS A 195 -9.30 -8.97 0.18
C LYS A 195 -9.70 -9.18 1.65
N GLY A 196 -8.74 -9.19 2.59
CA GLY A 196 -9.00 -9.29 4.02
C GLY A 196 -7.72 -9.51 4.82
N PHE A 197 -7.58 -8.80 5.92
CA PHE A 197 -6.64 -9.13 6.99
C PHE A 197 -7.39 -10.03 7.98
N GLY A 198 -6.91 -11.27 8.14
CA GLY A 198 -7.36 -12.12 9.22
C GLY A 198 -6.82 -11.58 10.54
N THR A 199 -7.67 -11.45 11.55
CA THR A 199 -7.22 -11.20 12.92
C THR A 199 -6.18 -12.24 13.28
N ILE A 200 -5.01 -11.75 13.65
CA ILE A 200 -3.96 -12.56 14.27
C ILE A 200 -4.45 -12.74 15.69
N ASP A 201 -4.56 -13.99 16.14
CA ASP A 201 -4.83 -14.26 17.55
C ASP A 201 -3.64 -13.70 18.34
N MET A 202 -3.79 -12.48 18.85
CA MET A 202 -2.92 -11.97 19.89
C MET A 202 -3.34 -12.70 21.16
N THR A 203 -2.81 -13.91 21.35
CA THR A 203 -2.90 -14.60 22.64
C THR A 203 -2.16 -13.74 23.67
N THR A 204 -2.93 -13.13 24.56
CA THR A 204 -2.47 -12.56 25.83
C THR A 204 -1.85 -13.63 26.71
#